data_AF-A0A2E6XWC4-F1
#
_entry.id   AF-A0A2E6XWC4-F1
#
_cell.length_a   1.000
_cell.length_b   1.000
_cell.length_c   1.000
_cell.angle_alpha   90.00
_cell.angle_beta   90.00
_cell.angle_gamma   90.00
#
_symmetry.space_group_name_H-M   'P 1'
#
loop_
_entity.id
_entity.type
_entity.pdbx_description
1 polymer ?
#
loop_
_entity_poly.entity_id
_entity_poly.type
_entity_poly.pdbx_seq_one_letter_code
_entity_poly.pdbx_strand_id
1 'polypeptide(L)'
;MKNMYYIIACISMTLVGSLFYLQQESWIIITSPFDYDNKINPIAKKYTSYKTVTLYAWNQNHLKQEVTDIIYSDNVSQNLKQLINSWFLFLDDEDIMTQETYVESVILSPSKQEAFISLNQIPFEGSWSTYQKLFWIEGMLTTIKNNKIPITAIRLLVHHQPLQDDHLNFAIPWPITGFLQK
;
A
#
# COMPACT_ATOMS: atom_id res chain seq x y z
N MET A 1 8.03 -13.15 67.82
CA MET A 1 7.63 -11.96 67.05
C MET A 1 8.63 -11.55 65.98
N LYS A 2 9.94 -11.41 66.27
CA LYS A 2 10.96 -11.04 65.26
C LYS A 2 10.98 -11.94 64.00
N ASN A 3 10.88 -13.26 64.17
CA ASN A 3 10.86 -14.21 63.04
C ASN A 3 9.65 -14.03 62.10
N MET A 4 8.53 -13.52 62.63
CA MET A 4 7.31 -13.29 61.84
C MET A 4 7.49 -12.11 60.87
N TYR A 5 8.23 -11.07 61.28
CA TYR A 5 8.53 -9.93 60.41
C TYR A 5 9.42 -10.31 59.23
N TYR A 6 10.41 -11.20 59.43
CA TYR A 6 11.28 -11.66 58.34
C TYR A 6 10.51 -12.48 57.31
N ILE A 7 9.60 -13.35 57.75
CA ILE A 7 8.76 -14.15 56.84
C ILE A 7 7.86 -13.24 55.99
N ILE A 8 7.23 -12.24 56.61
CA ILE A 8 6.39 -11.27 55.89
C ILE A 8 7.21 -10.46 54.89
N ALA A 9 8.41 -10.02 55.28
CA ALA A 9 9.30 -9.28 54.39
C ALA A 9 9.72 -10.11 53.17
N CYS A 10 10.11 -11.37 53.35
CA CYS A 10 10.47 -12.26 52.24
C CYS A 10 9.29 -12.46 51.28
N ILE A 11 8.09 -12.74 51.79
CA ILE A 11 6.90 -12.94 50.95
C ILE A 11 6.57 -11.67 50.16
N SER A 12 6.68 -10.49 50.78
CA SER A 12 6.45 -9.22 50.08
C SER A 12 7.44 -8.97 48.96
N MET A 13 8.73 -9.30 49.16
CA MET A 13 9.75 -9.12 48.13
C MET A 13 9.55 -10.07 46.95
N THR A 14 9.16 -11.33 47.21
CA THR A 14 8.85 -12.29 46.15
C THR A 14 7.64 -11.83 45.33
N LEU A 15 6.59 -11.32 45.98
CA LEU A 15 5.40 -10.81 45.28
C LEU A 15 5.72 -9.60 44.40
N VAL A 16 6.49 -8.63 44.92
CA VAL A 16 6.90 -7.44 44.17
C VAL A 16 7.80 -7.82 42.99
N GLY A 17 8.74 -8.76 43.19
CA GLY A 17 9.62 -9.24 42.13
C GLY A 17 8.85 -9.94 40.99
N SER A 18 7.90 -10.80 41.34
CA SER A 18 7.06 -11.49 40.34
C SER A 18 6.19 -10.52 39.54
N LEU A 19 5.63 -9.50 40.19
CA LEU A 19 4.86 -8.45 39.52
C LEU A 19 5.72 -7.68 38.51
N PHE A 20 6.97 -7.34 38.88
CA PHE A 20 7.90 -6.63 38.00
C PHE A 20 8.31 -7.48 36.79
N TYR A 21 8.56 -8.79 37.01
CA TYR A 21 8.88 -9.73 35.94
C TYR A 21 7.73 -9.87 34.93
N LEU A 22 6.49 -9.99 35.41
CA LEU A 22 5.29 -10.09 34.55
C LEU A 22 5.03 -8.82 33.73
N GLN A 23 5.41 -7.65 34.26
CA GLN A 23 5.37 -6.39 33.53
C GLN A 23 6.43 -6.34 32.43
N GLN A 24 7.65 -6.84 32.67
CA GLN A 24 8.73 -6.85 31.69
C GLN A 24 8.41 -7.74 30.48
N GLU A 25 7.81 -8.91 30.70
CA GLU A 25 7.37 -9.84 29.64
C GLU A 25 6.07 -9.39 28.95
N SER A 26 5.56 -8.20 29.28
CA SER A 26 4.34 -7.62 28.68
C SER A 26 3.07 -8.46 28.86
N TRP A 27 3.02 -9.34 29.86
CA TRP A 27 1.82 -10.16 30.16
C TRP A 27 0.76 -9.36 30.92
N ILE A 28 1.16 -8.28 31.61
CA ILE A 28 0.26 -7.38 32.33
C ILE A 28 0.50 -5.95 31.83
N ILE A 29 -0.52 -5.38 31.19
CA ILE A 29 -0.53 -3.97 30.79
C ILE A 29 -1.31 -3.20 31.86
N ILE A 30 -0.60 -2.49 32.74
CA ILE A 30 -1.21 -1.58 33.70
C ILE A 30 -1.49 -0.27 32.98
N THR A 31 -2.74 -0.05 32.57
CA THR A 31 -3.19 1.22 32.03
C THR A 31 -3.61 2.14 33.18
N SER A 32 -2.95 3.30 33.30
CA SER A 32 -3.37 4.32 34.25
C SER A 32 -4.64 5.01 33.72
N PRO A 33 -5.73 5.11 34.50
CA PRO A 33 -6.92 5.86 34.09
C PRO A 33 -6.69 7.38 34.10
N PHE A 34 -5.57 7.87 34.63
CA PHE A 34 -5.23 9.29 34.71
C PHE A 34 -4.41 9.82 33.53
N ASP A 35 -4.02 8.97 32.57
CA ASP A 35 -3.32 9.40 31.36
C ASP A 35 -4.28 9.58 30.16
N TYR A 36 -5.60 9.57 30.42
CA TYR A 36 -6.63 9.64 29.39
C TYR A 36 -7.01 11.05 28.93
N ASP A 37 -6.61 12.10 29.67
CA ASP A 37 -7.13 13.45 29.44
C ASP A 37 -6.15 14.47 28.81
N ASN A 38 -4.87 14.14 28.57
CA ASN A 38 -3.94 15.15 28.03
C ASN A 38 -2.97 14.68 26.93
N LYS A 39 -3.22 13.54 26.28
CA LYS A 39 -2.51 13.16 25.03
C LYS A 39 -3.40 12.50 23.98
N ILE A 40 -4.69 12.81 23.95
CA ILE A 40 -5.38 12.87 22.66
C ILE A 40 -4.94 14.19 22.01
N ASN A 41 -3.69 14.23 21.54
CA ASN A 41 -3.49 14.84 20.23
C ASN A 41 -4.62 14.25 19.38
N PRO A 42 -5.48 15.05 18.72
CA PRO A 42 -6.26 14.47 17.67
C PRO A 42 -5.21 13.94 16.69
N ILE A 43 -4.88 12.66 16.79
CA ILE A 43 -4.41 11.89 15.66
C ILE A 43 -5.52 12.17 14.69
N ALA A 44 -5.27 13.13 13.79
CA ALA A 44 -6.23 13.60 12.81
C ALA A 44 -6.92 12.34 12.34
N LYS A 45 -8.23 12.23 12.59
CA LYS A 45 -9.01 11.08 12.12
C LYS A 45 -8.72 11.07 10.63
N LYS A 46 -7.80 10.23 10.17
CA LYS A 46 -7.46 10.12 8.75
C LYS A 46 -8.78 9.71 8.13
N TYR A 47 -9.38 10.64 7.39
CA TYR A 47 -10.69 10.46 6.82
C TYR A 47 -10.55 9.33 5.81
N THR A 48 -10.90 8.13 6.27
CA THR A 48 -10.86 6.93 5.45
C THR A 48 -12.30 6.75 4.97
N SER A 49 -12.54 7.12 3.72
CA SER A 49 -13.87 7.06 3.10
C SER A 49 -13.84 6.08 1.94
N TYR A 50 -14.98 5.47 1.65
CA TYR A 50 -15.13 4.74 0.39
C TYR A 50 -15.23 5.74 -0.77
N LYS A 51 -14.51 5.48 -1.85
CA LYS A 51 -14.59 6.24 -3.10
C LYS A 51 -14.78 5.25 -4.24
N THR A 52 -15.84 5.48 -5.01
CA THR A 52 -16.07 4.76 -6.26
C THR A 52 -15.01 5.16 -7.28
N VAL A 53 -14.35 4.16 -7.85
CA VAL A 53 -13.30 4.31 -8.86
C VAL A 53 -13.66 3.51 -10.10
N THR A 54 -13.15 3.95 -11.25
CA THR A 54 -13.31 3.24 -12.53
C THR A 54 -11.97 2.67 -12.97
N LEU A 55 -11.92 1.35 -13.13
CA LEU A 55 -10.76 0.60 -13.58
C LEU A 55 -10.86 0.37 -15.09
N TYR A 56 -9.74 0.39 -15.80
CA TYR A 56 -9.68 0.24 -17.25
C TYR A 56 -8.64 -0.80 -17.64
N ALA A 57 -9.01 -1.74 -18.50
CA ALA A 57 -8.10 -2.77 -19.00
C ALA A 57 -8.30 -2.97 -20.50
N TRP A 58 -7.23 -3.32 -21.19
CA TRP A 58 -7.30 -3.72 -22.59
C TRP A 58 -7.35 -5.23 -22.68
N ASN A 59 -8.42 -5.77 -23.27
CA ASN A 59 -8.58 -7.20 -23.47
C ASN A 59 -9.11 -7.46 -24.88
N GLN A 60 -8.47 -8.34 -25.64
CA GLN A 60 -8.89 -8.75 -26.99
C GLN A 60 -9.24 -7.57 -27.94
N ASN A 61 -8.40 -6.53 -27.98
CA ASN A 61 -8.61 -5.30 -28.79
C ASN A 61 -9.76 -4.39 -28.36
N HIS A 62 -10.31 -4.59 -27.17
CA HIS A 62 -11.36 -3.74 -26.61
C HIS A 62 -10.94 -3.19 -25.25
N LEU A 63 -11.36 -1.95 -24.98
CA LEU A 63 -11.25 -1.35 -23.65
C LEU A 63 -12.40 -1.86 -22.78
N LYS A 64 -12.07 -2.65 -21.75
CA LYS A 64 -12.99 -3.02 -20.68
C LYS A 64 -12.90 -2.00 -19.55
N GLN A 65 -14.02 -1.82 -18.86
CA GLN A 65 -14.12 -0.95 -17.70
C GLN A 65 -14.89 -1.63 -16.58
N GLU A 66 -14.46 -1.40 -15.34
CA GLU A 66 -15.13 -1.87 -14.14
C GLU A 66 -15.28 -0.71 -13.15
N VAL A 67 -16.38 -0.68 -12.41
CA VAL A 67 -16.60 0.30 -11.35
C VAL A 67 -16.60 -0.44 -10.02
N THR A 68 -15.70 -0.02 -9.11
CA THR A 68 -15.55 -0.64 -7.79
C THR A 68 -15.33 0.42 -6.72
N ASP A 69 -15.60 0.07 -5.46
CA ASP A 69 -15.38 0.94 -4.33
C ASP A 69 -14.04 0.61 -3.66
N ILE A 70 -13.17 1.61 -3.54
CA ILE A 70 -11.92 1.47 -2.78
C ILE A 70 -11.94 2.34 -1.54
N ILE A 71 -11.20 1.87 -0.54
CA ILE A 71 -10.85 2.67 0.62
C ILE A 71 -9.96 3.83 0.13
N TYR A 72 -10.31 5.06 0.50
CA TYR A 72 -9.61 6.27 0.09
C TYR A 72 -9.25 7.10 1.31
N SER A 73 -8.02 7.61 1.34
CA SER A 73 -7.43 8.35 2.47
C SER A 73 -6.87 9.70 2.01
N ASP A 74 -6.37 10.50 2.95
CA ASP A 74 -5.65 11.74 2.62
C ASP A 74 -4.25 11.48 2.01
N ASN A 75 -3.74 10.25 2.09
CA ASN A 75 -2.41 9.89 1.59
C ASN A 75 -2.49 9.40 0.13
N VAL A 76 -2.03 10.25 -0.80
CA VAL A 76 -2.00 9.96 -2.24
C VAL A 76 -1.23 8.66 -2.57
N SER A 77 -0.10 8.39 -1.90
CA SER A 77 0.65 7.14 -2.14
C SER A 77 -0.16 5.90 -1.76
N GLN A 78 -0.88 5.97 -0.64
CA GLN A 78 -1.72 4.88 -0.17
C GLN A 78 -2.90 4.66 -1.13
N ASN A 79 -3.54 5.74 -1.57
CA ASN A 79 -4.63 5.67 -2.53
C ASN A 79 -4.17 5.09 -3.87
N LEU A 80 -2.99 5.48 -4.34
CA LEU A 80 -2.42 4.94 -5.57
C LEU A 80 -2.11 3.44 -5.43
N LYS A 81 -1.52 3.03 -4.29
CA LYS A 81 -1.30 1.61 -3.97
C LYS A 81 -2.60 0.81 -3.99
N GLN A 82 -3.65 1.31 -3.35
CA GLN A 82 -4.96 0.67 -3.32
C GLN A 82 -5.59 0.60 -4.70
N LEU A 83 -5.58 1.71 -5.46
CA LEU A 83 -6.12 1.77 -6.81
C LEU A 83 -5.45 0.77 -7.75
N ILE A 84 -4.11 0.70 -7.75
CA ILE A 84 -3.37 -0.19 -8.63
C ILE A 84 -3.52 -1.66 -8.20
N ASN A 85 -3.56 -1.96 -6.91
CA ASN A 85 -3.86 -3.32 -6.46
C ASN A 85 -5.28 -3.76 -6.85
N SER A 86 -6.28 -2.88 -6.73
CA SER A 86 -7.63 -3.15 -7.24
C SER A 86 -7.62 -3.34 -8.76
N TRP A 87 -6.79 -2.59 -9.49
CA TRP A 87 -6.60 -2.79 -10.92
C TRP A 87 -5.96 -4.14 -11.26
N PHE A 88 -4.97 -4.61 -10.51
CA PHE A 88 -4.42 -5.95 -10.70
C PHE A 88 -5.44 -7.06 -10.44
N LEU A 89 -6.26 -6.92 -9.40
CA LEU A 89 -7.36 -7.87 -9.14
C LEU A 89 -8.34 -7.92 -10.33
N PHE A 90 -8.72 -6.76 -10.87
CA PHE A 90 -9.55 -6.71 -12.08
C PHE A 90 -8.88 -7.40 -13.28
N LEU A 91 -7.56 -7.27 -13.46
CA LEU A 91 -6.85 -7.97 -14.53
C LEU A 91 -6.81 -9.48 -14.33
N ASP A 92 -6.71 -9.93 -13.08
CA ASP A 92 -6.73 -11.35 -12.70
C ASP A 92 -8.12 -11.95 -12.94
N ASP A 93 -9.19 -11.27 -12.52
CA ASP A 93 -10.58 -11.66 -12.74
C ASP A 93 -10.94 -11.77 -14.24
N GLU A 94 -10.24 -11.03 -15.10
CA GLU A 94 -10.42 -11.01 -16.55
C GLU A 94 -9.47 -11.97 -17.31
N ASP A 95 -8.71 -12.80 -16.59
CA ASP A 95 -7.69 -13.72 -17.13
C ASP A 95 -6.66 -13.02 -18.04
N ILE A 96 -6.37 -11.73 -17.80
CA ILE A 96 -5.42 -10.94 -18.59
C ILE A 96 -3.98 -11.19 -18.11
N MET A 97 -3.80 -11.47 -16.82
CA MET A 97 -2.51 -11.78 -16.21
C MET A 97 -2.48 -13.23 -15.74
N THR A 98 -1.33 -13.88 -15.89
CA THR A 98 -1.12 -15.25 -15.38
C THR A 98 -0.34 -15.28 -14.07
N GLN A 99 0.18 -14.13 -13.64
CA GLN A 99 1.06 -14.01 -12.49
C GLN A 99 0.48 -13.04 -11.46
N GLU A 100 0.39 -13.47 -10.21
CA GLU A 100 -0.11 -12.67 -9.09
C GLU A 100 0.83 -11.49 -8.81
N THR A 101 0.46 -10.31 -9.31
CA THR A 101 1.26 -9.09 -9.15
C THR A 101 0.57 -8.13 -8.19
N TYR A 102 1.35 -7.53 -7.30
CA TYR A 102 0.87 -6.51 -6.36
C TYR A 102 1.91 -5.41 -6.17
N VAL A 103 1.43 -4.24 -5.74
CA VAL A 103 2.25 -3.10 -5.38
C VAL A 103 2.80 -3.30 -3.96
N GLU A 104 4.12 -3.44 -3.85
CA GLU A 104 4.82 -3.46 -2.57
C GLU A 104 4.77 -2.08 -1.91
N SER A 105 5.11 -1.04 -2.66
CA SER A 105 5.21 0.33 -2.15
C SER A 105 4.99 1.38 -3.22
N VAL A 106 4.56 2.56 -2.77
CA VAL A 106 4.44 3.76 -3.60
C VAL A 106 5.13 4.91 -2.89
N ILE A 107 6.03 5.58 -3.58
CA ILE A 107 6.72 6.78 -3.11
C ILE A 107 6.44 7.91 -4.09
N LEU A 108 6.12 9.09 -3.58
CA LEU A 108 6.00 10.28 -4.40
C LEU A 108 7.33 11.04 -4.41
N SER A 109 7.67 11.57 -5.57
CA SER A 109 8.73 12.58 -5.70
C SER A 109 8.47 13.78 -4.76
N PRO A 110 9.51 14.56 -4.40
CA PRO A 110 9.34 15.76 -3.57
C PRO A 110 8.33 16.78 -4.14
N SER A 111 8.24 16.87 -5.47
CA SER A 111 7.26 17.74 -6.16
C SER A 111 5.83 17.17 -6.14
N LYS A 112 5.66 15.92 -5.71
CA LYS A 112 4.40 15.15 -5.77
C LYS A 112 3.82 15.00 -7.17
N GLN A 113 4.61 15.25 -8.21
CA GLN A 113 4.18 15.14 -9.61
C GLN A 113 4.45 13.76 -10.19
N GLU A 114 5.47 13.08 -9.67
CA GLU A 114 5.87 11.75 -10.11
C GLU A 114 5.70 10.73 -8.99
N ALA A 115 5.17 9.55 -9.33
CA ALA A 115 5.04 8.41 -8.43
C ALA A 115 5.96 7.24 -8.83
N PHE A 116 6.74 6.74 -7.88
CA PHE A 116 7.53 5.53 -7.99
C PHE A 116 6.72 4.38 -7.42
N ILE A 117 6.39 3.40 -8.25
CA ILE A 117 5.53 2.26 -7.90
C ILE A 117 6.39 1.00 -7.95
N SER A 118 6.65 0.39 -6.79
CA SER A 118 7.38 -0.88 -6.70
C SER A 118 6.42 -2.05 -6.72
N LEU A 119 6.64 -2.96 -7.65
CA LEU A 119 5.92 -4.23 -7.79
C LEU A 119 6.75 -5.36 -7.18
N ASN A 120 6.06 -6.42 -6.77
CA ASN A 120 6.69 -7.65 -6.28
C ASN A 120 7.40 -8.45 -7.37
N GLN A 121 7.02 -8.28 -8.64
CA GLN A 121 7.63 -8.97 -9.77
C GLN A 121 7.34 -8.24 -11.08
N ILE A 122 7.94 -8.73 -12.16
CA ILE A 122 7.66 -8.25 -13.52
C ILE A 122 6.28 -8.77 -13.93
N PRO A 123 5.31 -7.90 -14.28
CA PRO A 123 3.95 -8.31 -14.63
C PRO A 123 3.82 -8.89 -16.05
N PHE A 124 4.90 -8.88 -16.84
CA PHE A 124 4.89 -9.28 -18.25
C PHE A 124 5.39 -10.72 -18.41
N GLU A 125 4.69 -11.49 -19.23
CA GLU A 125 5.22 -12.77 -19.68
C GLU A 125 6.27 -12.56 -20.78
N GLY A 126 7.23 -13.49 -20.88
CA GLY A 126 8.23 -13.46 -21.96
C GLY A 126 7.62 -13.62 -23.35
N SER A 127 6.41 -14.16 -23.45
CA SER A 127 5.63 -14.33 -24.69
C SER A 127 4.94 -13.04 -25.17
N TRP A 128 4.81 -12.03 -24.30
CA TRP A 128 4.06 -10.82 -24.62
C TRP A 128 4.78 -9.97 -25.66
N SER A 129 4.03 -9.62 -26.70
CA SER A 129 4.45 -8.61 -27.67
C SER A 129 4.56 -7.23 -27.03
N THR A 130 5.39 -6.35 -27.62
CA THR A 130 5.47 -4.94 -27.24
C THR A 130 4.09 -4.26 -27.23
N TYR A 131 3.21 -4.64 -28.16
CA TYR A 131 1.84 -4.15 -28.23
C TYR A 131 1.06 -4.49 -26.96
N GLN A 132 1.07 -5.76 -26.52
CA GLN A 132 0.38 -6.18 -25.29
C GLN A 132 0.91 -5.44 -24.06
N LYS A 133 2.24 -5.34 -23.92
CA LYS A 133 2.88 -4.62 -22.81
C LYS A 133 2.48 -3.15 -22.79
N LEU A 134 2.47 -2.49 -23.94
CA LEU A 134 2.05 -1.10 -24.05
C LEU A 134 0.59 -0.95 -23.60
N PHE A 135 -0.34 -1.73 -24.16
CA PHE A 135 -1.76 -1.59 -23.82
C PHE A 135 -2.09 -1.96 -22.37
N TRP A 136 -1.31 -2.85 -21.77
CA TRP A 136 -1.34 -3.10 -20.33
C TRP A 136 -0.98 -1.83 -19.55
N ILE A 137 0.12 -1.15 -19.91
CA ILE A 137 0.54 0.11 -19.29
C ILE A 137 -0.54 1.19 -19.51
N GLU A 138 -1.11 1.28 -20.70
CA GLU A 138 -2.17 2.26 -21.01
C GLU A 138 -3.40 2.05 -20.12
N GLY A 139 -3.79 0.80 -19.86
CA GLY A 139 -4.90 0.49 -18.93
C GLY A 139 -4.64 1.06 -17.54
N MET A 140 -3.43 0.87 -17.02
CA MET A 140 -3.01 1.43 -15.74
C MET A 140 -3.01 2.96 -15.76
N LEU A 141 -2.38 3.57 -16.77
CA LEU A 141 -2.29 5.04 -16.89
C LEU A 141 -3.69 5.67 -17.03
N THR A 142 -4.56 5.07 -17.82
CA THR A 142 -5.95 5.48 -18.01
C THR A 142 -6.73 5.38 -16.70
N THR A 143 -6.53 4.31 -15.94
CA THR A 143 -7.11 4.13 -14.60
C THR A 143 -6.66 5.24 -13.67
N ILE A 144 -5.36 5.54 -13.60
CA ILE A 144 -4.84 6.62 -12.74
C ILE A 144 -5.41 7.99 -13.16
N LYS A 145 -5.41 8.27 -14.46
CA LYS A 145 -5.91 9.53 -15.05
C LYS A 145 -7.38 9.77 -14.75
N ASN A 146 -8.24 8.79 -15.05
CA ASN A 146 -9.69 8.96 -14.93
C ASN A 146 -10.15 9.06 -13.47
N ASN A 147 -9.41 8.47 -12.53
CA ASN A 147 -9.68 8.60 -11.10
C ASN A 147 -9.13 9.90 -10.46
N LYS A 148 -8.52 10.77 -11.29
CA LYS A 148 -8.04 12.10 -10.92
C LYS A 148 -7.02 12.08 -9.78
N ILE A 149 -6.12 11.10 -9.78
CA ILE A 149 -5.00 11.09 -8.83
C ILE A 149 -4.05 12.24 -9.20
N PRO A 150 -3.63 13.11 -8.25
CA PRO A 150 -2.91 14.34 -8.55
C PRO A 150 -1.41 14.09 -8.82
N ILE A 151 -1.11 13.35 -9.87
CA ILE A 151 0.24 13.07 -10.38
C ILE A 151 0.22 13.22 -11.91
N THR A 152 1.38 13.46 -12.51
CA THR A 152 1.55 13.65 -13.97
C THR A 152 2.32 12.51 -14.63
N ALA A 153 3.15 11.79 -13.87
CA ALA A 153 3.91 10.66 -14.39
C ALA A 153 4.12 9.56 -13.33
N ILE A 154 4.46 8.37 -13.80
CA ILE A 154 4.82 7.23 -12.97
C ILE A 154 6.16 6.62 -13.41
N ARG A 155 6.85 5.96 -12.49
CA ARG A 155 7.94 5.04 -12.76
C ARG A 155 7.63 3.68 -12.16
N LEU A 156 7.72 2.65 -12.98
CA LEU A 156 7.54 1.27 -12.54
C LEU A 156 8.87 0.69 -12.10
N LEU A 157 8.86 0.12 -10.90
CA LEU A 157 9.99 -0.53 -10.27
C LEU A 157 9.59 -1.98 -9.93
N VAL A 158 10.58 -2.86 -9.83
CA VAL A 158 10.45 -4.20 -9.24
C VAL A 158 11.48 -4.30 -8.12
N HIS A 159 11.03 -4.62 -6.90
CA HIS A 159 11.88 -4.59 -5.70
C HIS A 159 12.71 -3.31 -5.57
N HIS A 160 12.08 -2.16 -5.80
CA HIS A 160 12.67 -0.82 -5.75
C HIS A 160 13.77 -0.53 -6.80
N GLN A 161 13.95 -1.39 -7.80
CA GLN A 161 14.84 -1.14 -8.95
C GLN A 161 14.01 -0.85 -10.20
N PRO A 162 14.46 -0.01 -11.16
CA PRO A 162 13.74 0.21 -12.41
C PRO A 162 13.38 -1.10 -13.08
N LEU A 163 12.11 -1.25 -13.48
CA LEU A 163 11.65 -2.43 -14.18
C LEU A 163 12.51 -2.62 -15.45
N GLN A 164 13.06 -3.83 -15.63
CA GLN A 164 13.87 -4.15 -16.80
C GLN A 164 13.01 -4.87 -17.82
N ASP A 165 13.05 -4.42 -19.07
CA ASP A 165 12.38 -5.07 -20.19
C ASP A 165 13.22 -4.87 -21.46
N ASP A 166 13.25 -5.90 -22.32
CA ASP A 166 14.06 -5.88 -23.54
C ASP A 166 13.52 -4.90 -24.61
N HIS A 167 12.24 -4.53 -24.53
CA HIS A 167 11.54 -3.78 -25.57
C HIS A 167 11.10 -2.39 -25.11
N LEU A 168 10.77 -2.24 -23.82
CA LEU A 168 10.25 -1.00 -23.25
C LEU A 168 11.22 -0.40 -22.23
N ASN A 169 11.40 0.90 -22.29
CA ASN A 169 12.28 1.62 -21.37
C ASN A 169 11.50 2.13 -20.14
N PHE A 170 11.72 1.51 -18.98
CA PHE A 170 11.16 1.97 -17.70
C PHE A 170 12.16 2.76 -16.84
N ALA A 171 13.36 3.04 -17.36
CA ALA A 171 14.30 3.94 -16.73
C ALA A 171 13.89 5.42 -16.87
N ILE A 172 12.82 5.71 -17.61
CA ILE A 172 12.21 7.05 -17.77
C ILE A 172 10.79 7.08 -17.19
N PRO A 173 10.28 8.26 -16.79
CA PRO A 173 8.89 8.40 -16.35
C PRO A 173 7.92 8.18 -17.50
N TRP A 174 6.81 7.50 -17.22
CA TRP A 174 5.69 7.31 -18.13
C TRP A 174 4.59 8.32 -17.80
N PRO A 175 4.17 9.17 -18.75
CA PRO A 175 3.19 10.21 -18.49
C PRO A 175 1.78 9.63 -18.35
N ILE A 176 1.02 10.09 -17.36
CA ILE A 176 -0.35 9.62 -17.08
C ILE A 176 -1.33 10.03 -18.17
N THR A 177 -0.95 10.98 -19.03
CA THR A 177 -1.73 11.32 -20.21
C THR A 177 -1.97 10.13 -21.13
N GLY A 178 -1.13 9.08 -21.04
CA GLY A 178 -1.12 7.93 -21.92
C GLY A 178 -0.26 8.18 -23.15
N PHE A 179 -0.12 7.15 -23.98
CA PHE A 179 0.54 7.25 -25.28
C PHE A 179 -0.46 7.20 -26.45
N LEU A 180 -1.69 6.75 -26.20
CA LEU A 180 -2.78 6.87 -27.17
C LEU A 180 -3.38 8.27 -27.06
N GLN A 181 -2.83 9.22 -27.81
CA GLN A 181 -3.47 10.54 -27.97
C GLN A 181 -4.80 10.34 -28.71
N LYS A 182 -5.90 10.69 -28.03
CA LYS A 182 -7.18 10.97 -28.67
C LYS A 182 -7.34 12.47 -28.82
#